data_AF-A0A960LSD3-F1
#
_entry.id   AF-A0A960LSD3-F1
#
_cell.length_a   1.000
_cell.length_b   1.000
_cell.length_c   1.000
_cell.angle_alpha   90.00
_cell.angle_beta   90.00
_cell.angle_gamma   90.00
#
_symmetry.space_group_name_H-M   'P 1'
#
loop_
_entity.id
_entity.type
_entity.pdbx_description
1 polymer ?
#
loop_
_entity_poly.entity_id
_entity_poly.type
_entity_poly.pdbx_seq_one_letter_code
_entity_poly.pdbx_strand_id
1 'polypeptide(L)'
;MSDLVEKKCLSTLLKLDPDRVCYASSNRAVGEWNLLLIEKLVKDAVDHVPSKLSKEERKQYGQLKKRLGQISCQFLAHNYDNAPISRQIEALSQKLEPFKKSIHPLIEKTFEHALTKKISELSSGNLKENQTRQLIGELLAFFDRYLVPAMYYMKTPELREAMRELLKKIVKLKETLDPFDFDGALEEGVVTLVKHFLFNLMTSDRIYYNLLNYREGSLDLSDVRLCQKAAHSINEFMLKRLIPFLLDPEVIPSREEIVKIYWNLSTLNRELIDRHSKDGALLFRSLNVLEELI
;
A
#
# COMPACT_ATOMS: atom_id res chain seq x y z
N MET A 1 -13.51 -25.41 15.23
CA MET A 1 -13.49 -26.59 14.31
C MET A 1 -13.06 -26.22 12.89
N SER A 2 -13.30 -24.98 12.41
CA SER A 2 -12.92 -24.51 11.05
C SER A 2 -11.41 -24.57 10.77
N ASP A 3 -10.56 -24.06 11.66
CA ASP A 3 -9.11 -23.93 11.42
C ASP A 3 -8.38 -25.27 11.24
N LEU A 4 -8.88 -26.32 11.92
CA LEU A 4 -8.30 -27.67 11.82
C LEU A 4 -8.63 -28.31 10.46
N VAL A 5 -9.83 -28.03 9.94
CA VAL A 5 -10.29 -28.51 8.63
C VAL A 5 -9.56 -27.75 7.51
N GLU A 6 -9.39 -26.43 7.66
CA GLU A 6 -8.62 -25.57 6.74
C GLU A 6 -7.17 -26.07 6.58
N LYS A 7 -6.45 -26.23 7.70
CA LYS A 7 -5.06 -26.73 7.69
C LYS A 7 -4.95 -28.13 7.08
N LYS A 8 -5.98 -28.96 7.23
CA LYS A 8 -6.02 -30.30 6.66
C LYS A 8 -6.26 -30.28 5.15
N CYS A 9 -7.13 -29.42 4.63
CA CYS A 9 -7.38 -29.26 3.19
C CYS A 9 -6.16 -28.69 2.46
N LEU A 10 -5.58 -27.60 2.99
CA LEU A 10 -4.39 -26.96 2.41
C LEU A 10 -3.18 -27.92 2.39
N SER A 11 -2.91 -28.61 3.50
CA SER A 11 -1.81 -29.58 3.57
C SER A 11 -2.02 -30.80 2.68
N THR A 12 -3.27 -31.23 2.47
CA THR A 12 -3.59 -32.34 1.55
C THR A 12 -3.32 -31.94 0.10
N LEU A 13 -3.77 -30.75 -0.32
CA LEU A 13 -3.52 -30.26 -1.67
C LEU A 13 -2.03 -29.99 -1.94
N LEU A 14 -1.29 -29.49 -0.94
CA LEU A 14 0.17 -29.31 -1.05
C LEU A 14 0.97 -30.61 -1.04
N LYS A 15 0.34 -31.76 -0.76
CA LYS A 15 0.98 -33.08 -0.93
C LYS A 15 0.75 -33.67 -2.32
N LEU A 16 -0.19 -33.14 -3.11
CA LEU A 16 -0.39 -33.54 -4.49
C LEU A 16 0.80 -33.07 -5.34
N ASP A 17 1.50 -34.01 -5.97
CA ASP A 17 2.70 -33.76 -6.77
C ASP A 17 2.39 -34.00 -8.26
N PRO A 18 1.94 -32.96 -8.98
CA PRO A 18 1.59 -33.08 -10.40
C PRO A 18 2.80 -33.30 -11.32
N ASP A 19 4.03 -33.17 -10.82
CA ASP A 19 5.23 -33.47 -11.61
C ASP A 19 5.53 -34.98 -11.57
N ARG A 20 4.99 -35.72 -10.59
CA ARG A 20 5.21 -37.17 -10.41
C ARG A 20 3.97 -38.02 -10.71
N VAL A 21 2.78 -37.44 -10.58
CA VAL A 21 1.50 -38.17 -10.72
C VAL A 21 0.58 -37.42 -11.66
N CYS A 22 0.04 -38.13 -12.66
CA CYS A 22 -1.07 -37.63 -13.48
C CYS A 22 -2.40 -37.91 -12.77
N TYR A 23 -3.16 -36.85 -12.49
CA TYR A 23 -4.45 -36.96 -11.81
C TYR A 23 -5.63 -37.12 -12.78
N ALA A 24 -5.41 -36.82 -14.06
CA ALA A 24 -6.34 -37.14 -15.13
C ALA A 24 -6.19 -38.62 -15.52
N SER A 25 -7.32 -39.29 -15.76
CA SER A 25 -7.36 -40.71 -16.13
C SER A 25 -7.87 -40.87 -17.55
N SER A 26 -7.41 -41.89 -18.27
CA SER A 26 -8.04 -42.30 -19.53
C SER A 26 -9.39 -42.99 -19.31
N ASN A 27 -9.67 -43.45 -18.08
CA ASN A 27 -11.00 -43.91 -17.69
C ASN A 27 -11.85 -42.69 -17.31
N ARG A 28 -12.90 -42.45 -18.11
CA ARG A 28 -13.75 -41.26 -17.97
C ARG A 28 -14.35 -41.11 -16.57
N ALA A 29 -14.91 -42.19 -16.01
CA ALA A 29 -15.56 -42.16 -14.70
C ALA A 29 -14.55 -41.88 -13.56
N VAL A 30 -13.33 -42.42 -13.66
CA VAL A 30 -12.27 -42.17 -12.69
C VAL A 30 -11.75 -40.73 -12.79
N GLY A 31 -11.55 -40.21 -14.00
CA GLY A 31 -11.11 -38.84 -14.19
C GLY A 31 -12.17 -37.81 -13.79
N GLU A 32 -13.45 -38.05 -14.04
CA GLU A 32 -14.56 -37.21 -13.55
C GLU A 32 -14.61 -37.21 -12.01
N TRP A 33 -14.42 -38.37 -11.38
CA TRP A 33 -14.37 -38.46 -9.92
C TRP A 33 -13.16 -37.71 -9.32
N ASN A 34 -11.97 -37.87 -9.91
CA ASN A 34 -10.77 -37.15 -9.51
C ASN A 34 -10.94 -35.64 -9.66
N LEU A 35 -11.54 -35.20 -10.77
CA LEU A 35 -11.80 -33.79 -11.05
C LEU A 35 -12.71 -33.18 -9.97
N LEU A 36 -13.83 -33.84 -9.66
CA LEU A 36 -14.78 -33.40 -8.63
C LEU A 36 -14.16 -33.36 -7.23
N LEU A 37 -13.33 -34.36 -6.89
CA LEU A 37 -12.64 -34.40 -5.61
C LEU A 37 -11.66 -33.23 -5.46
N ILE A 38 -10.87 -32.98 -6.48
CA ILE A 38 -9.90 -31.87 -6.49
C ILE A 38 -10.64 -30.53 -6.46
N GLU A 39 -11.69 -30.36 -7.27
CA GLU A 39 -12.51 -29.16 -7.26
C GLU A 39 -13.07 -28.85 -5.86
N LYS A 40 -13.65 -29.86 -5.19
CA LYS A 40 -14.20 -29.70 -3.85
C LYS A 40 -13.12 -29.28 -2.84
N LEU A 41 -11.98 -29.96 -2.85
CA LEU A 41 -10.87 -29.63 -1.95
C LEU A 41 -10.34 -28.21 -2.19
N VAL A 42 -10.23 -27.80 -3.45
CA VAL A 42 -9.77 -26.45 -3.80
C VAL A 42 -10.80 -25.41 -3.38
N LYS A 43 -12.09 -25.64 -3.66
CA LYS A 43 -13.16 -24.73 -3.24
C LYS A 43 -13.15 -24.55 -1.72
N ASP A 44 -13.04 -25.65 -0.96
CA ASP A 44 -12.95 -25.60 0.50
C ASP A 44 -11.71 -24.80 0.94
N ALA A 45 -10.55 -25.00 0.31
CA ALA A 45 -9.35 -24.23 0.62
C ALA A 45 -9.47 -22.74 0.25
N VAL A 46 -10.15 -22.41 -0.86
CA VAL A 46 -10.38 -21.03 -1.31
C VAL A 46 -11.36 -20.31 -0.40
N ASP A 47 -12.46 -20.95 -0.01
CA ASP A 47 -13.50 -20.36 0.84
C ASP A 47 -12.95 -20.01 2.23
N HIS A 48 -11.97 -20.77 2.70
CA HIS A 48 -11.34 -20.57 4.02
C HIS A 48 -10.06 -19.73 3.99
N VAL A 49 -9.65 -19.13 2.86
CA VAL A 49 -8.50 -18.22 2.82
C VAL A 49 -8.68 -17.11 3.86
N PRO A 50 -7.79 -16.98 4.85
CA PRO A 50 -7.88 -15.96 5.88
C PRO A 50 -7.86 -14.54 5.29
N SER A 51 -8.58 -13.63 5.92
CA SER A 51 -8.54 -12.19 5.59
C SER A 51 -7.16 -11.56 5.84
N LYS A 52 -6.31 -12.23 6.65
CA LYS A 52 -4.90 -11.87 6.89
C LYS A 52 -4.03 -13.11 6.77
N LEU A 53 -3.06 -13.09 5.86
CA LEU A 53 -2.09 -14.17 5.68
C LEU A 53 -0.72 -13.78 6.23
N SER A 54 -0.12 -14.66 7.03
CA SER A 54 1.30 -14.61 7.38
C SER A 54 2.19 -14.86 6.16
N LYS A 55 3.49 -14.55 6.27
CA LYS A 55 4.46 -14.75 5.18
C LYS A 55 4.52 -16.21 4.71
N GLU A 56 4.44 -17.15 5.65
CA GLU A 56 4.50 -18.59 5.34
C GLU A 56 3.21 -19.06 4.66
N GLU A 57 2.04 -18.60 5.12
CA GLU A 57 0.76 -18.94 4.49
C GLU A 57 0.67 -18.37 3.07
N ARG A 58 1.16 -17.15 2.81
CA ARG A 58 1.24 -16.59 1.45
C ARG A 58 2.07 -17.47 0.51
N LYS A 59 3.20 -17.99 0.99
CA LYS A 59 4.06 -18.89 0.24
C LYS A 59 3.34 -20.21 -0.05
N GLN A 60 2.64 -20.77 0.93
CA GLN A 60 1.86 -22.00 0.80
C GLN A 60 0.72 -21.85 -0.22
N TYR A 61 -0.10 -20.80 -0.11
CA TYR A 61 -1.18 -20.54 -1.08
C TYR A 61 -0.65 -20.18 -2.48
N GLY A 62 0.51 -19.53 -2.58
CA GLY A 62 1.21 -19.30 -3.85
C GLY A 62 1.68 -20.60 -4.52
N GLN A 63 2.25 -21.53 -3.74
CA GLN A 63 2.62 -22.86 -4.22
C GLN A 63 1.40 -23.69 -4.62
N LEU A 64 0.31 -23.61 -3.85
CA LEU A 64 -0.96 -24.25 -4.20
C LEU A 64 -1.46 -23.78 -5.56
N LYS A 65 -1.51 -22.47 -5.81
CA LYS A 65 -1.92 -21.91 -7.11
C LYS A 65 -1.10 -22.51 -8.27
N LYS A 66 0.22 -22.58 -8.13
CA LYS A 66 1.11 -23.13 -9.16
C LYS A 66 0.79 -24.60 -9.46
N ARG A 67 0.61 -25.41 -8.41
CA ARG A 67 0.28 -26.84 -8.53
C ARG A 67 -1.10 -27.06 -9.16
N LEU A 68 -2.09 -26.28 -8.77
CA LEU A 68 -3.42 -26.36 -9.38
C LEU A 68 -3.40 -25.99 -10.86
N GLY A 69 -2.54 -25.04 -11.26
CA GLY A 69 -2.29 -24.77 -12.68
C GLY A 69 -1.78 -26.00 -13.43
N GLN A 70 -0.81 -26.73 -12.86
CA GLN A 70 -0.27 -27.96 -13.46
C GLN A 70 -1.34 -29.06 -13.54
N ILE A 71 -2.10 -29.28 -12.47
CA ILE A 71 -3.22 -30.26 -12.45
C ILE A 71 -4.29 -29.90 -13.48
N SER A 72 -4.63 -28.61 -13.59
CA SER A 72 -5.59 -28.12 -14.58
C SER A 72 -5.14 -28.43 -16.01
N CYS A 73 -3.85 -28.25 -16.31
CA CYS A 73 -3.28 -28.63 -17.61
C CYS A 73 -3.37 -30.13 -17.89
N GLN A 74 -3.22 -31.00 -16.88
CA GLN A 74 -3.36 -32.45 -17.06
C GLN A 74 -4.79 -32.84 -17.46
N PHE A 75 -5.81 -32.24 -16.84
CA PHE A 75 -7.23 -32.48 -17.20
C PHE A 75 -7.57 -31.97 -18.60
N LEU A 76 -7.07 -30.79 -18.99
CA LEU A 76 -7.21 -30.28 -20.36
C LEU A 76 -6.60 -31.23 -21.39
N ALA A 77 -5.40 -31.74 -21.12
CA ALA A 77 -4.72 -32.66 -22.02
C ALA A 77 -5.48 -33.98 -22.23
N HIS A 78 -6.38 -34.33 -21.32
CA HIS A 78 -7.24 -35.52 -21.41
C HIS A 78 -8.70 -35.18 -21.83
N ASN A 79 -8.94 -33.99 -22.38
CA ASN A 79 -10.25 -33.52 -22.88
C ASN A 79 -11.34 -33.43 -21.81
N TYR A 80 -10.98 -33.19 -20.54
CA TYR A 80 -11.96 -32.88 -19.49
C TYR A 80 -12.30 -31.38 -19.48
N ASP A 81 -13.56 -31.06 -19.16
CA ASP A 81 -13.94 -29.68 -18.84
C ASP A 81 -13.31 -29.27 -17.50
N ASN A 82 -12.25 -28.49 -17.56
CA ASN A 82 -11.53 -27.99 -16.38
C ASN A 82 -12.03 -26.60 -15.94
N ALA A 83 -13.09 -26.05 -16.54
CA ALA A 83 -13.63 -24.75 -16.18
C ALA A 83 -13.89 -24.60 -14.67
N PRO A 84 -14.37 -25.63 -13.95
CA PRO A 84 -14.58 -25.52 -12.50
C PRO A 84 -13.27 -25.30 -11.71
N ILE A 85 -12.20 -26.05 -12.00
CA ILE A 85 -10.89 -25.87 -11.36
C ILE A 85 -10.30 -24.50 -11.74
N SER A 86 -10.40 -24.12 -13.01
CA SER A 86 -9.89 -22.84 -13.51
C SER A 86 -10.55 -21.65 -12.80
N ARG A 87 -11.88 -21.70 -12.58
CA ARG A 87 -12.61 -20.69 -11.80
C ARG A 87 -12.10 -20.60 -10.36
N GLN A 88 -11.80 -21.73 -9.72
CA GLN A 88 -11.27 -21.71 -8.36
C GLN A 88 -9.81 -21.18 -8.28
N ILE A 89 -8.98 -21.46 -9.29
CA ILE A 89 -7.64 -20.88 -9.42
C ILE A 89 -7.72 -19.35 -9.59
N GLU A 90 -8.70 -18.88 -10.34
CA GLU A 90 -8.96 -17.45 -10.53
C GLU A 90 -9.47 -16.80 -9.24
N ALA A 91 -10.44 -17.42 -8.55
CA ALA A 91 -10.90 -16.96 -7.24
C ALA A 91 -9.77 -16.91 -6.21
N LEU A 92 -8.92 -17.94 -6.15
CA LEU A 92 -7.71 -17.94 -5.33
C LEU A 92 -6.77 -16.81 -5.75
N SER A 93 -6.60 -16.57 -7.05
CA SER A 93 -5.75 -15.48 -7.56
C SER A 93 -6.26 -14.11 -7.12
N GLN A 94 -7.56 -13.87 -7.19
CA GLN A 94 -8.19 -12.63 -6.74
C GLN A 94 -8.04 -12.45 -5.23
N LYS A 95 -8.20 -13.51 -4.43
CA LYS A 95 -7.96 -13.46 -2.98
C LYS A 95 -6.49 -13.23 -2.62
N LEU A 96 -5.55 -13.72 -3.45
CA LEU A 96 -4.11 -13.53 -3.25
C LEU A 96 -3.58 -12.21 -3.82
N GLU A 97 -4.29 -11.58 -4.75
CA GLU A 97 -3.87 -10.35 -5.44
C GLU A 97 -3.50 -9.19 -4.49
N PRO A 98 -4.26 -8.92 -3.41
CA PRO A 98 -3.89 -7.91 -2.43
C PRO A 98 -2.54 -8.19 -1.75
N PHE A 99 -2.16 -9.47 -1.64
CA PHE A 99 -0.92 -9.93 -1.02
C PHE A 99 0.25 -10.09 -2.00
N LYS A 100 -0.02 -10.01 -3.31
CA LYS A 100 0.97 -10.12 -4.41
C LYS A 100 1.65 -8.80 -4.78
N LYS A 101 1.35 -7.69 -4.11
CA LYS A 101 2.17 -6.48 -4.26
C LYS A 101 3.59 -6.84 -3.80
N SER A 102 4.44 -7.21 -4.75
CA SER A 102 5.86 -7.42 -4.52
C SER A 102 6.35 -6.16 -3.84
N ILE A 103 6.89 -6.32 -2.62
CA ILE A 103 7.49 -5.21 -1.91
C ILE A 103 8.59 -4.68 -2.83
N HIS A 104 8.58 -3.38 -3.09
CA HIS A 104 9.55 -2.78 -4.01
C HIS A 104 10.97 -3.11 -3.49
N PRO A 105 11.93 -3.51 -4.34
CA PRO A 105 13.25 -3.94 -3.88
C PRO A 105 13.97 -2.93 -2.99
N LEU A 106 13.69 -1.64 -3.21
CA LEU A 106 14.22 -0.56 -2.37
C LEU A 106 13.66 -0.60 -0.95
N ILE A 107 12.38 -0.91 -0.79
CA ILE A 107 11.75 -1.08 0.54
C ILE A 107 12.36 -2.30 1.25
N GLU A 108 12.54 -3.41 0.54
CA GLU A 108 13.20 -4.60 1.11
C GLU A 108 14.62 -4.28 1.58
N LYS A 109 15.43 -3.65 0.72
CA LYS A 109 16.79 -3.19 1.06
C LYS A 109 16.81 -2.27 2.27
N THR A 110 15.86 -1.34 2.36
CA THR A 110 15.76 -0.41 3.49
C THR A 110 15.49 -1.14 4.80
N PHE A 111 14.55 -2.08 4.83
CA PHE A 111 14.23 -2.82 6.06
C PHE A 111 15.28 -3.88 6.42
N GLU A 112 16.02 -4.41 5.44
CA GLU A 112 17.13 -5.34 5.66
C GLU A 112 18.45 -4.64 6.02
N HIS A 113 18.54 -3.32 5.82
CA HIS A 113 19.73 -2.54 6.07
C HIS A 113 20.21 -2.65 7.52
N ALA A 114 21.53 -2.76 7.72
CA ALA A 114 22.13 -2.93 9.04
C ALA A 114 21.76 -1.79 10.00
N LEU A 115 21.68 -0.54 9.51
CA LEU A 115 21.26 0.60 10.32
C LEU A 115 19.81 0.49 10.82
N THR A 116 18.88 -0.10 10.06
CA THR A 116 17.49 -0.29 10.51
C THR A 116 17.42 -1.18 11.75
N LYS A 117 18.25 -2.22 11.80
CA LYS A 117 18.38 -3.09 12.98
C LYS A 117 19.04 -2.33 14.14
N LYS A 118 20.17 -1.66 13.87
CA LYS A 118 20.89 -0.86 14.87
C LYS A 118 20.04 0.25 15.47
N ILE A 119 19.22 0.97 14.70
CA ILE A 119 18.33 2.03 15.22
C ILE A 119 17.40 1.48 16.30
N SER A 120 16.89 0.25 16.12
CA SER A 120 16.04 -0.39 17.13
C SER A 120 16.79 -0.69 18.43
N GLU A 121 18.07 -1.06 18.33
CA GLU A 121 18.94 -1.36 19.48
C GLU A 121 19.44 -0.08 20.17
N LEU A 122 19.86 0.92 19.38
CA LEU A 122 20.47 2.17 19.85
C LEU A 122 19.47 3.12 20.51
N SER A 123 18.18 3.05 20.14
CA SER A 123 17.10 3.80 20.79
C SER A 123 16.83 3.41 22.26
N SER A 124 17.68 2.54 22.83
CA SER A 124 17.58 2.00 24.19
C SER A 124 18.86 2.06 25.04
N GLY A 125 19.97 2.61 24.53
CA GLY A 125 21.29 2.52 25.19
C GLY A 125 22.07 3.84 25.33
N ASN A 126 23.10 3.82 26.20
CA ASN A 126 24.06 4.92 26.39
C ASN A 126 25.19 4.82 25.35
N LEU A 127 25.38 5.85 24.54
CA LEU A 127 26.42 5.92 23.49
C LEU A 127 27.64 6.74 23.93
N LYS A 128 28.84 6.35 23.45
CA LYS A 128 30.09 7.10 23.67
C LYS A 128 30.31 8.14 22.57
N GLU A 129 30.70 9.36 22.95
CA GLU A 129 30.82 10.57 22.12
C GLU A 129 31.46 10.38 20.72
N ASN A 130 32.62 9.72 20.62
CA ASN A 130 33.31 9.54 19.32
C ASN A 130 32.57 8.57 18.38
N GLN A 131 31.80 7.63 18.92
CA GLN A 131 30.96 6.73 18.12
C GLN A 131 29.69 7.46 17.64
N THR A 132 29.30 8.52 18.35
CA THR A 132 28.09 9.29 18.09
C THR A 132 28.18 10.13 16.82
N ARG A 133 29.30 10.83 16.57
CA ARG A 133 29.46 11.64 15.35
C ARG A 133 29.49 10.81 14.07
N GLN A 134 30.19 9.67 14.09
CA GLN A 134 30.20 8.75 12.95
C GLN A 134 28.79 8.20 12.68
N LEU A 135 28.03 7.88 13.74
CA LEU A 135 26.66 7.41 13.61
C LEU A 135 25.73 8.46 12.98
N ILE A 136 25.88 9.75 13.31
CA ILE A 136 25.10 10.83 12.70
C ILE A 136 25.31 10.85 11.18
N GLY A 137 26.57 10.81 10.71
CA GLY A 137 26.88 10.77 9.28
C GLY A 137 26.33 9.51 8.59
N GLU A 138 26.41 8.35 9.25
CA GLU A 138 25.82 7.10 8.75
C GLU A 138 24.28 7.18 8.65
N LEU A 139 23.62 7.81 9.61
CA LEU A 139 22.17 8.02 9.62
C LEU A 139 21.74 8.94 8.48
N LEU A 140 22.39 10.09 8.30
CA LEU A 140 22.07 11.03 7.23
C LEU A 140 22.24 10.38 5.84
N ALA A 141 23.32 9.64 5.62
CA ALA A 141 23.52 8.89 4.38
C ALA A 141 22.45 7.80 4.17
N PHE A 142 21.97 7.18 5.25
CA PHE A 142 20.90 6.21 5.19
C PHE A 142 19.54 6.84 4.88
N PHE A 143 19.27 8.02 5.42
CA PHE A 143 18.04 8.77 5.17
C PHE A 143 17.91 9.09 3.69
N ASP A 144 18.95 9.68 3.11
CA ASP A 144 19.01 10.11 1.71
C ASP A 144 18.99 8.93 0.73
N ARG A 145 19.82 7.90 0.95
CA ARG A 145 19.99 6.80 -0.03
C ARG A 145 18.91 5.72 0.04
N TYR A 146 18.25 5.56 1.18
CA TYR A 146 17.37 4.41 1.42
C TYR A 146 15.99 4.81 1.92
N LEU A 147 15.87 5.59 3.00
CA LEU A 147 14.56 5.85 3.58
C LEU A 147 13.70 6.74 2.69
N VAL A 148 14.18 7.93 2.32
CA VAL A 148 13.42 8.87 1.49
C VAL A 148 13.01 8.21 0.16
N PRO A 149 13.91 7.56 -0.59
CA PRO A 149 13.54 6.83 -1.79
C PRO A 149 12.52 5.70 -1.57
N ALA A 150 12.66 4.92 -0.47
CA ALA A 150 11.72 3.83 -0.17
C ALA A 150 10.30 4.34 0.09
N MET A 151 10.14 5.55 0.65
CA MET A 151 8.84 6.11 0.97
C MET A 151 7.94 6.29 -0.26
N TYR A 152 8.50 6.65 -1.41
CA TYR A 152 7.76 6.79 -2.68
C TYR A 152 7.05 5.50 -3.13
N TYR A 153 7.55 4.35 -2.69
CA TYR A 153 7.01 3.04 -3.08
C TYR A 153 6.05 2.44 -2.04
N MET A 154 5.77 3.12 -0.92
CA MET A 154 4.94 2.59 0.17
C MET A 154 3.44 2.70 -0.13
N LYS A 155 2.95 1.83 -1.01
CA LYS A 155 1.56 1.91 -1.49
C LYS A 155 0.52 1.26 -0.56
N THR A 156 0.94 0.50 0.46
CA THR A 156 0.01 -0.26 1.32
C THR A 156 -0.02 0.29 2.75
N PRO A 157 -1.14 0.14 3.48
CA PRO A 157 -1.23 0.53 4.89
C PRO A 157 -0.17 -0.15 5.77
N GLU A 158 0.14 -1.42 5.51
CA GLU A 158 1.10 -2.19 6.31
C GLU A 158 2.53 -1.64 6.16
N LEU A 159 2.92 -1.29 4.93
CA LEU A 159 4.23 -0.69 4.66
C LEU A 159 4.33 0.71 5.30
N ARG A 160 3.25 1.49 5.24
CA ARG A 160 3.19 2.81 5.88
C ARG A 160 3.29 2.70 7.40
N GLU A 161 2.67 1.70 8.01
CA GLU A 161 2.77 1.51 9.46
C GLU A 161 4.15 1.03 9.89
N ALA A 162 4.76 0.09 9.14
CA ALA A 162 6.13 -0.33 9.41
C ALA A 162 7.13 0.84 9.32
N MET A 163 6.96 1.73 8.34
CA MET A 163 7.78 2.94 8.22
C MET A 163 7.50 3.93 9.35
N ARG A 164 6.22 4.14 9.74
CA ARG A 164 5.85 4.97 10.89
C ARG A 164 6.58 4.54 12.16
N GLU A 165 6.62 3.24 12.43
CA GLU A 165 7.31 2.69 13.61
C GLU A 165 8.83 2.89 13.54
N LEU A 166 9.42 2.77 12.35
CA LEU A 166 10.84 3.10 12.16
C LEU A 166 11.12 4.59 12.40
N LEU A 167 10.27 5.48 11.89
CA LEU A 167 10.39 6.93 12.09
C LEU A 167 10.28 7.32 13.56
N LYS A 168 9.36 6.73 14.33
CA LYS A 168 9.28 6.95 15.78
C LYS A 168 10.59 6.60 16.48
N LYS A 169 11.21 5.49 16.10
CA LYS A 169 12.52 5.08 16.65
C LYS A 169 13.63 6.05 16.25
N ILE A 170 13.60 6.56 15.02
CA ILE A 170 14.56 7.58 14.53
C ILE A 170 14.41 8.88 15.31
N VAL A 171 13.19 9.38 15.52
CA VAL A 171 12.92 10.59 16.33
C VAL A 171 13.43 10.41 17.76
N LYS A 172 13.14 9.27 18.38
CA LYS A 172 13.66 8.96 19.73
C LYS A 172 15.18 8.85 19.77
N LEU A 173 15.78 8.25 18.75
CA LEU A 173 17.23 8.18 18.64
C LEU A 173 17.82 9.57 18.48
N LYS A 174 17.20 10.45 17.69
CA LYS A 174 17.60 11.84 17.53
C LYS A 174 17.64 12.58 18.87
N GLU A 175 16.64 12.43 19.73
CA GLU A 175 16.66 12.99 21.09
C GLU A 175 17.87 12.53 21.91
N THR A 176 18.31 11.29 21.71
CA THR A 176 19.50 10.73 22.39
C THR A 176 20.81 11.28 21.80
N LEU A 177 20.80 11.65 20.52
CA LEU A 177 21.97 12.15 19.79
C LEU A 177 22.05 13.69 19.78
N ASP A 178 21.00 14.39 20.19
CA ASP A 178 20.86 15.85 20.19
C ASP A 178 22.06 16.59 20.82
N PRO A 179 22.64 16.14 21.96
CA PRO A 179 23.82 16.79 22.53
C PRO A 179 25.08 16.75 21.65
N PHE A 180 25.07 15.94 20.59
CA PHE A 180 26.19 15.69 19.69
C PHE A 180 25.92 16.19 18.26
N ASP A 181 24.74 16.74 17.99
CA ASP A 181 24.30 17.30 16.70
C ASP A 181 24.66 18.80 16.61
N PHE A 182 25.96 19.10 16.64
CA PHE A 182 26.46 20.47 16.80
C PHE A 182 26.07 21.43 15.67
N ASP A 183 25.86 20.90 14.45
CA ASP A 183 25.46 21.67 13.27
C ASP A 183 23.96 21.58 12.98
N GLY A 184 23.18 20.84 13.79
CA GLY A 184 21.75 20.64 13.58
C GLY A 184 21.40 19.76 12.38
N ALA A 185 22.40 19.12 11.74
CA ALA A 185 22.18 18.37 10.51
C ALA A 185 21.29 17.15 10.74
N LEU A 186 21.39 16.49 11.91
CA LEU A 186 20.50 15.38 12.25
C LEU A 186 19.06 15.84 12.42
N GLU A 187 18.84 16.95 13.13
CA GLU A 187 17.50 17.52 13.29
C GLU A 187 16.87 17.84 11.92
N GLU A 188 17.56 18.59 11.06
CA GLU A 188 17.08 18.93 9.72
C GLU A 188 16.80 17.66 8.88
N GLY A 189 17.69 16.66 8.96
CA GLY A 189 17.52 15.38 8.29
C GLY A 189 16.27 14.63 8.76
N VAL A 190 15.99 14.59 10.07
CA VAL A 190 14.79 13.93 10.63
C VAL A 190 13.53 14.71 10.28
N VAL A 191 13.55 16.03 10.33
CA VAL A 191 12.43 16.88 9.91
C VAL A 191 12.09 16.60 8.44
N THR A 192 13.10 16.60 7.56
CA THR A 192 12.94 16.28 6.14
C THR A 192 12.33 14.89 5.93
N LEU A 193 12.85 13.89 6.66
CA LEU A 193 12.35 12.52 6.63
C LEU A 193 10.86 12.42 6.99
N VAL A 194 10.43 13.14 8.03
CA VAL A 194 9.03 13.19 8.47
C VAL A 194 8.18 13.92 7.44
N LYS A 195 8.65 15.03 6.85
CA LYS A 195 7.97 15.73 5.76
C LYS A 195 7.70 14.80 4.56
N HIS A 196 8.71 14.05 4.10
CA HIS A 196 8.55 13.07 3.02
C HIS A 196 7.50 11.99 3.36
N PHE A 197 7.52 11.48 4.59
CA PHE A 197 6.55 10.47 5.03
C PHE A 197 5.12 11.00 5.02
N LEU A 198 4.90 12.18 5.59
CA LEU A 198 3.58 12.79 5.64
C LEU A 198 3.07 13.20 4.25
N PHE A 199 3.97 13.70 3.38
CA PHE A 199 3.65 13.97 1.98
C PHE A 199 3.21 12.70 1.24
N ASN A 200 3.87 11.56 1.47
CA ASN A 200 3.44 10.27 0.92
C ASN A 200 2.05 9.83 1.44
N LEU A 201 1.75 10.07 2.72
CA LEU A 201 0.41 9.81 3.28
C LEU A 201 -0.66 10.66 2.59
N MET A 202 -0.35 11.94 2.37
CA MET A 202 -1.24 12.92 1.76
C MET A 202 -1.50 12.62 0.28
N THR A 203 -0.46 12.34 -0.51
CA THR A 203 -0.60 11.99 -1.94
C THR A 203 -1.28 10.63 -2.17
N SER A 204 -1.29 9.76 -1.15
CA SER A 204 -2.04 8.51 -1.16
C SER A 204 -3.54 8.69 -0.83
N ASP A 205 -3.98 9.89 -0.45
CA ASP A 205 -5.38 10.17 -0.17
C ASP A 205 -6.20 10.19 -1.47
N ARG A 206 -7.38 9.58 -1.42
CA ARG A 206 -8.29 9.55 -2.58
C ARG A 206 -8.71 10.95 -3.01
N ILE A 207 -8.84 11.89 -2.07
CA ILE A 207 -9.19 13.28 -2.38
C ILE A 207 -8.08 13.93 -3.19
N TYR A 208 -6.80 13.75 -2.80
CA TYR A 208 -5.65 14.25 -3.55
C TYR A 208 -5.65 13.71 -4.99
N TYR A 209 -5.75 12.40 -5.14
CA TYR A 209 -5.77 11.75 -6.46
C TYR A 209 -6.95 12.22 -7.32
N ASN A 210 -8.14 12.35 -6.73
CA ASN A 210 -9.33 12.81 -7.43
C ASN A 210 -9.19 14.27 -7.87
N LEU A 211 -8.64 15.15 -7.02
CA LEU A 211 -8.39 16.55 -7.37
C LEU A 211 -7.37 16.67 -8.50
N LEU A 212 -6.28 15.89 -8.46
CA LEU A 212 -5.26 15.92 -9.51
C LEU A 212 -5.76 15.42 -10.87
N ASN A 213 -6.77 14.55 -10.88
CA ASN A 213 -7.31 13.90 -12.07
C ASN A 213 -8.77 14.26 -12.37
N TYR A 214 -9.29 15.29 -11.72
CA TYR A 214 -10.66 15.73 -11.90
C TYR A 214 -10.89 16.14 -13.35
N ARG A 215 -12.07 15.78 -13.87
CA ARG A 215 -12.53 16.16 -15.20
C ARG A 215 -13.88 16.86 -15.06
N GLU A 216 -14.06 17.92 -15.82
CA GLU A 216 -15.34 18.61 -15.92
C GLU A 216 -16.46 17.59 -16.28
N GLY A 217 -17.58 17.67 -15.58
CA GLY A 217 -18.74 16.79 -15.71
C GLY A 217 -18.57 15.39 -15.11
N SER A 218 -17.45 15.08 -14.44
CA SER A 218 -17.23 13.76 -13.85
C SER A 218 -17.98 13.50 -12.54
N LEU A 219 -18.46 14.57 -11.88
CA LEU A 219 -19.22 14.45 -10.65
C LEU A 219 -20.71 14.34 -10.94
N ASP A 220 -21.38 13.36 -10.33
CA ASP A 220 -22.84 13.31 -10.34
C ASP A 220 -23.38 14.39 -9.41
N LEU A 221 -23.87 15.47 -10.02
CA LEU A 221 -24.43 16.64 -9.33
C LEU A 221 -25.95 16.55 -9.15
N SER A 222 -26.55 15.36 -9.30
CA SER A 222 -27.99 15.17 -9.11
C SER A 222 -28.42 15.19 -7.63
N ASP A 223 -27.54 14.77 -6.72
CA ASP A 223 -27.78 14.76 -5.27
C ASP A 223 -27.03 15.89 -4.55
N VAL A 224 -27.77 16.93 -4.17
CA VAL A 224 -27.27 18.11 -3.46
C VAL A 224 -26.53 17.75 -2.15
N ARG A 225 -27.04 16.77 -1.39
CA ARG A 225 -26.46 16.41 -0.09
C ARG A 225 -25.13 15.69 -0.26
N LEU A 226 -25.02 14.82 -1.26
CA LEU A 226 -23.76 14.17 -1.61
C LEU A 226 -22.72 15.19 -2.10
N CYS A 227 -23.15 16.17 -2.89
CA CYS A 227 -22.28 17.26 -3.36
C CYS A 227 -21.74 18.12 -2.21
N GLN A 228 -22.61 18.53 -1.28
CA GLN A 228 -22.22 19.29 -0.09
C GLN A 228 -21.24 18.50 0.79
N LYS A 229 -21.49 17.19 0.99
CA LYS A 229 -20.60 16.32 1.78
C LYS A 229 -19.23 16.17 1.11
N ALA A 230 -19.20 16.01 -0.22
CA ALA A 230 -17.97 15.91 -0.99
C ALA A 230 -17.17 17.22 -0.90
N ALA A 231 -17.81 18.37 -1.13
CA ALA A 231 -17.18 19.68 -1.03
C ALA A 231 -16.63 19.97 0.37
N HIS A 232 -17.39 19.64 1.43
CA HIS A 232 -16.91 19.75 2.80
C HIS A 232 -15.67 18.87 3.05
N SER A 233 -15.69 17.62 2.58
CA SER A 233 -14.55 16.70 2.73
C SER A 233 -13.31 17.20 1.98
N ILE A 234 -13.49 17.77 0.79
CA ILE A 234 -12.42 18.40 0.01
C ILE A 234 -11.85 19.59 0.77
N ASN A 235 -12.68 20.49 1.28
CA ASN A 235 -12.22 21.66 2.04
C ASN A 235 -11.45 21.27 3.30
N GLU A 236 -11.96 20.30 4.05
CA GLU A 236 -11.28 19.77 5.23
C GLU A 236 -9.91 19.18 4.85
N PHE A 237 -9.84 18.41 3.77
CA PHE A 237 -8.57 17.88 3.24
C PHE A 237 -7.61 19.01 2.84
N MET A 238 -8.09 19.98 2.07
CA MET A 238 -7.30 21.12 1.60
C MET A 238 -6.71 21.91 2.78
N LEU A 239 -7.55 22.38 3.70
CA LEU A 239 -7.15 23.28 4.77
C LEU A 239 -6.33 22.58 5.86
N LYS A 240 -6.67 21.33 6.22
CA LYS A 240 -6.01 20.62 7.33
C LYS A 240 -4.84 19.75 6.89
N ARG A 241 -4.76 19.36 5.61
CA ARG A 241 -3.74 18.42 5.12
C ARG A 241 -2.92 18.95 3.97
N LEU A 242 -3.50 19.56 2.94
CA LEU A 242 -2.70 19.96 1.77
C LEU A 242 -2.02 21.32 1.94
N ILE A 243 -2.78 22.37 2.29
CA ILE A 243 -2.28 23.74 2.42
C ILE A 243 -1.12 23.88 3.40
N PRO A 244 -1.12 23.25 4.60
CA PRO A 244 0.01 23.31 5.51
C PRO A 244 1.32 22.77 4.89
N PHE A 245 1.23 21.83 3.94
CA PHE A 245 2.36 21.34 3.17
C PHE A 245 2.76 22.33 2.09
N LEU A 246 1.82 22.99 1.41
CA LEU A 246 2.13 23.95 0.34
C LEU A 246 2.77 25.25 0.83
N LEU A 247 2.50 25.65 2.07
CA LEU A 247 3.09 26.84 2.70
C LEU A 247 4.52 26.62 3.20
N ASP A 248 5.00 25.38 3.21
CA ASP A 248 6.36 25.04 3.59
C ASP A 248 7.24 25.03 2.31
N PRO A 249 8.23 25.95 2.20
CA PRO A 249 8.99 26.16 0.97
C PRO A 249 9.86 24.97 0.55
N GLU A 250 10.00 23.95 1.40
CA GLU A 250 10.78 22.73 1.14
C GLU A 250 9.91 21.54 0.69
N VAL A 251 8.61 21.75 0.44
CA VAL A 251 7.66 20.68 0.21
C VAL A 251 7.41 20.39 -1.28
N ILE A 252 7.03 19.12 -1.53
CA ILE A 252 7.33 18.31 -2.72
C ILE A 252 6.24 18.26 -3.82
N PRO A 253 5.02 18.86 -3.75
CA PRO A 253 4.22 18.93 -4.96
C PRO A 253 4.89 19.91 -5.92
N SER A 254 5.17 19.44 -7.13
CA SER A 254 5.72 20.30 -8.18
C SER A 254 4.78 21.50 -8.40
N ARG A 255 5.33 22.66 -8.80
CA ARG A 255 4.51 23.83 -9.14
C ARG A 255 3.40 23.47 -10.15
N GLU A 256 3.69 22.55 -11.07
CA GLU A 256 2.72 22.00 -12.01
C GLU A 256 1.55 21.28 -11.33
N GLU A 257 1.81 20.45 -10.31
CA GLU A 257 0.77 19.79 -9.53
C GLU A 257 -0.09 20.79 -8.75
N ILE A 258 0.52 21.82 -8.16
CA ILE A 258 -0.20 22.88 -7.44
C ILE A 258 -1.14 23.64 -8.39
N VAL A 259 -0.61 24.08 -9.54
CA VAL A 259 -1.38 24.76 -10.59
C VAL A 259 -2.52 23.87 -11.08
N LYS A 260 -2.26 22.57 -11.29
CA LYS A 260 -3.28 21.63 -11.74
C LYS A 260 -4.38 21.42 -10.70
N ILE A 261 -4.02 21.28 -9.42
CA ILE A 261 -4.98 21.19 -8.31
C ILE A 261 -5.82 22.47 -8.24
N TYR A 262 -5.21 23.65 -8.37
CA TYR A 262 -5.93 24.93 -8.41
C TYR A 262 -6.97 25.00 -9.53
N TRP A 263 -6.58 24.66 -10.77
CA TRP A 263 -7.50 24.68 -11.92
C TRP A 263 -8.64 23.68 -11.75
N ASN A 264 -8.34 22.48 -11.30
CA ASN A 264 -9.34 21.45 -11.08
C ASN A 264 -10.30 21.80 -9.95
N LEU A 265 -9.79 22.38 -8.86
CA LEU A 265 -10.61 22.87 -7.74
C LEU A 265 -11.49 24.06 -8.18
N SER A 266 -10.96 24.94 -9.02
CA SER A 266 -11.70 26.10 -9.57
C SER A 266 -12.85 25.64 -10.46
N THR A 267 -12.59 24.64 -11.31
CA THR A 267 -13.60 24.02 -12.18
C THR A 267 -14.70 23.36 -11.36
N LEU A 268 -14.32 22.55 -10.37
CA LEU A 268 -15.27 21.92 -9.45
C LEU A 268 -16.12 22.93 -8.68
N ASN A 269 -15.50 24.01 -8.19
CA ASN A 269 -16.23 25.05 -7.47
C ASN A 269 -17.25 25.75 -8.38
N ARG A 270 -16.91 25.99 -9.66
CA ARG A 270 -17.84 26.55 -10.65
C ARG A 270 -19.03 25.64 -10.89
N GLU A 271 -18.80 24.34 -11.13
CA GLU A 271 -19.89 23.37 -11.33
C GLU A 271 -20.84 23.28 -10.14
N LEU A 272 -20.29 23.36 -8.91
CA LEU A 272 -21.09 23.37 -7.69
C LEU A 272 -21.92 24.66 -7.55
N ILE A 273 -21.37 25.81 -7.93
CA ILE A 273 -22.06 27.11 -7.91
C ILE A 273 -23.21 27.13 -8.93
N ASP A 274 -22.93 26.74 -10.18
CA ASP A 274 -23.88 26.82 -11.30
C ASP A 274 -25.15 25.98 -11.06
N ARG A 275 -25.02 24.86 -10.32
CA ARG A 275 -26.15 23.95 -10.05
C ARG A 275 -26.84 24.16 -8.70
N HIS A 276 -26.15 24.74 -7.71
CA HIS A 276 -26.66 24.85 -6.34
C HIS A 276 -26.57 26.29 -5.78
N SER A 277 -26.97 27.25 -6.61
CA SER A 277 -26.95 28.74 -6.49
C SER A 277 -27.13 29.44 -5.13
N LYS A 278 -27.34 28.74 -4.01
CA LYS A 278 -27.55 29.34 -2.68
C LYS A 278 -26.39 29.17 -1.69
N ASP A 279 -25.43 28.26 -1.93
CA ASP A 279 -24.31 27.99 -1.00
C ASP A 279 -22.93 28.27 -1.63
N GLY A 280 -22.85 29.22 -2.57
CA GLY A 280 -21.76 29.42 -3.55
C GLY A 280 -20.33 29.73 -3.06
N ALA A 281 -19.93 29.30 -1.87
CA ALA A 281 -18.58 29.47 -1.34
C ALA A 281 -18.03 28.20 -0.66
N LEU A 282 -18.46 27.00 -1.08
CA LEU A 282 -18.02 25.77 -0.42
C LEU A 282 -16.52 25.51 -0.56
N LEU A 283 -15.81 26.02 -1.58
CA LEU A 283 -14.37 25.79 -1.76
C LEU A 283 -13.52 27.09 -1.80
N PHE A 284 -14.14 28.26 -1.60
CA PHE A 284 -13.52 29.58 -1.79
C PHE A 284 -12.28 29.81 -0.91
N ARG A 285 -12.32 29.36 0.35
CA ARG A 285 -11.18 29.49 1.26
C ARG A 285 -9.95 28.72 0.77
N SER A 286 -10.16 27.53 0.22
CA SER A 286 -9.08 26.70 -0.32
C SER A 286 -8.51 27.30 -1.62
N LEU A 287 -9.36 27.93 -2.43
CA LEU A 287 -8.97 28.60 -3.68
C LEU A 287 -8.13 29.84 -3.43
N ASN A 288 -8.53 30.71 -2.49
CA ASN A 288 -7.79 31.94 -2.19
C ASN A 288 -6.35 31.64 -1.75
N VAL A 289 -6.16 30.64 -0.88
CA VAL A 289 -4.81 30.27 -0.42
C VAL A 289 -3.96 29.69 -1.55
N LEU A 290 -4.56 28.93 -2.47
CA LEU A 290 -3.85 28.41 -3.64
C LEU A 290 -3.49 29.52 -4.65
N GLU A 291 -4.33 30.54 -4.79
CA GLU A 291 -4.07 31.69 -5.66
C GLU A 291 -2.86 32.50 -5.17
N GLU A 292 -2.69 32.64 -3.86
CA GLU A 292 -1.51 33.28 -3.26
C GLU A 292 -0.19 32.49 -3.49
N LEU A 293 -0.28 31.20 -3.85
CA LEU A 293 0.85 30.30 -4.03
C LEU A 293 1.30 30.13 -5.50
N ILE A 294 0.57 30.67 -6.47
CA ILE A 294 0.82 30.50 -7.92
C ILE A 294 1.50 31.73 -8.52
#